data_AF-A0A7Y0N1B6-F1
#
_entry.id   AF-A0A7Y0N1B6-F1
#
_cell.length_a   1.000
_cell.length_b   1.000
_cell.length_c   1.000
_cell.angle_alpha   90.00
_cell.angle_beta   90.00
_cell.angle_gamma   90.00
#
_symmetry.space_group_name_H-M   'P 1'
#
loop_
_entity.id
_entity.type
_entity.pdbx_description
1 polymer ?
#
loop_
_entity_poly.entity_id
_entity_poly.type
_entity_poly.pdbx_seq_one_letter_code
_entity_poly.pdbx_strand_id
1 'polypeptide(L)'
;FGHPTEKVVWWSEGIAEYIANEKDNQAALDTIRDGSTYTLSEVFETTYDGFDVDRIYRWGYLAVRFMFERHKDDVNQMLVETRQGNWSNYKATINQWANLYQSEFEQWQQSLVSGGAPNAVITANNEGKVGESITFSSENSTDTDGQIVSVLWDFGDGTASTQTQPTHQYGSEGQYTVSLTVTDNDGLTATA
;
A
#
# COMPACT_ATOMS: atom_id res chain seq x y z
N PHE A 1 5.97 -29.73 -26.20
CA PHE A 1 6.08 -29.26 -24.81
C PHE A 1 5.70 -30.41 -23.90
N GLY A 2 6.57 -30.80 -22.97
CA GLY A 2 6.19 -31.73 -21.91
C GLY A 2 5.19 -31.06 -20.98
N HIS A 3 4.28 -31.84 -20.40
CA HIS A 3 3.38 -31.34 -19.37
C HIS A 3 4.18 -30.84 -18.15
N PRO A 4 3.75 -29.76 -17.48
CA PRO A 4 4.35 -29.35 -16.21
C PRO A 4 4.36 -30.49 -15.21
N THR A 5 5.52 -30.73 -14.57
CA THR A 5 5.63 -31.67 -13.44
C THR A 5 5.62 -30.96 -12.09
N GLU A 6 5.53 -29.63 -12.10
CA GLU A 6 5.49 -28.76 -10.92
C GLU A 6 4.28 -27.85 -11.01
N LYS A 7 3.86 -27.27 -9.88
CA LYS A 7 2.71 -26.37 -9.82
C LYS A 7 2.99 -25.07 -10.58
N VAL A 8 2.05 -24.68 -11.45
CA VAL A 8 2.18 -23.50 -12.31
C VAL A 8 0.93 -22.62 -12.32
N VAL A 9 -0.08 -22.90 -11.47
CA VAL A 9 -1.38 -22.22 -11.51
C VAL A 9 -1.24 -20.71 -11.28
N TRP A 10 -0.38 -20.30 -10.34
CA TRP A 10 -0.09 -18.88 -10.09
C TRP A 10 0.37 -18.14 -11.36
N TRP A 11 1.16 -18.82 -12.19
CA TRP A 11 1.70 -18.27 -13.41
C TRP A 11 0.67 -18.30 -14.53
N SER A 12 -0.05 -19.41 -14.72
CA SER A 12 -1.04 -19.52 -15.80
C SER A 12 -2.21 -18.57 -15.62
N GLU A 13 -2.81 -18.56 -14.42
CA GLU A 13 -3.97 -17.71 -14.12
C GLU A 13 -3.52 -16.26 -13.92
N GLY A 14 -2.41 -16.03 -13.22
CA GLY A 14 -1.89 -14.68 -13.01
C GLY A 14 -1.52 -13.98 -14.32
N ILE A 15 -0.93 -14.69 -15.29
CA ILE A 15 -0.66 -14.15 -16.63
C ILE A 15 -1.94 -13.87 -17.39
N ALA A 16 -2.94 -14.77 -17.32
CA ALA A 16 -4.21 -14.56 -17.98
C ALA A 16 -4.89 -13.27 -17.47
N GLU A 17 -4.94 -13.10 -16.14
CA GLU A 17 -5.46 -11.90 -15.50
C GLU A 17 -4.64 -10.65 -15.83
N TYR A 18 -3.30 -10.77 -15.88
CA TYR A 18 -2.41 -9.66 -16.22
C TYR A 18 -2.60 -9.20 -17.65
N ILE A 19 -2.78 -10.12 -18.61
CA ILE A 19 -3.05 -9.76 -20.00
C ILE A 19 -4.45 -9.14 -20.16
N ALA A 20 -5.43 -9.64 -19.40
CA ALA A 20 -6.80 -9.13 -19.47
C ALA A 20 -6.95 -7.71 -18.92
N ASN A 21 -6.18 -7.35 -17.88
CA ASN A 21 -6.37 -6.11 -17.12
C ASN A 21 -5.13 -5.19 -17.11
N GLU A 22 -3.97 -5.65 -17.59
CA GLU A 22 -2.68 -4.96 -17.51
C GLU A 22 -2.37 -4.41 -16.10
N LYS A 23 -2.37 -3.09 -15.93
CA LYS A 23 -2.14 -2.40 -14.65
C LYS A 23 -3.43 -2.00 -13.92
N ASP A 24 -4.59 -2.29 -14.49
CA ASP A 24 -5.89 -1.79 -14.04
C ASP A 24 -6.82 -2.95 -13.65
N ASN A 25 -6.43 -3.69 -12.61
CA ASN A 25 -7.29 -4.71 -11.99
C ASN A 25 -7.77 -4.24 -10.62
N GLN A 26 -8.87 -3.49 -10.61
CA GLN A 26 -9.44 -2.92 -9.38
C GLN A 26 -9.79 -3.99 -8.34
N ALA A 27 -10.30 -5.15 -8.76
CA ALA A 27 -10.66 -6.23 -7.84
C ALA A 27 -9.43 -6.79 -7.09
N ALA A 28 -8.26 -6.83 -7.73
CA ALA A 28 -7.01 -7.21 -7.08
C ALA A 28 -6.52 -6.14 -6.10
N LEU A 29 -6.68 -4.85 -6.44
CA LEU A 29 -6.36 -3.76 -5.52
C LEU A 29 -7.28 -3.77 -4.29
N ASP A 30 -8.57 -4.04 -4.48
CA ASP A 30 -9.54 -4.11 -3.39
C ASP A 30 -9.21 -5.25 -2.40
N THR A 31 -8.65 -6.37 -2.86
CA THR A 31 -8.18 -7.44 -1.95
C THR A 31 -6.94 -7.08 -1.14
N ILE A 32 -6.15 -6.09 -1.57
CA ILE A 32 -5.10 -5.56 -0.71
C ILE A 32 -5.75 -4.70 0.39
N ARG A 33 -6.76 -3.90 0.04
CA ARG A 33 -7.47 -3.00 0.96
C ARG A 33 -8.33 -3.72 2.00
N ASP A 34 -8.90 -4.89 1.67
CA ASP A 34 -9.72 -5.67 2.61
C ASP A 34 -8.88 -6.44 3.66
N GLY A 35 -7.55 -6.42 3.52
CA GLY A 35 -6.60 -7.04 4.45
C GLY A 35 -6.31 -8.52 4.20
N SER A 36 -6.85 -9.11 3.13
CA SER A 36 -6.63 -10.52 2.76
C SER A 36 -5.24 -10.72 2.17
N THR A 37 -4.19 -10.87 3.00
CA THR A 37 -2.81 -10.99 2.52
C THR A 37 -2.38 -12.43 2.26
N TYR A 38 -1.64 -12.65 1.17
CA TYR A 38 -0.95 -13.92 0.87
C TYR A 38 0.52 -13.69 0.55
N THR A 39 1.40 -14.53 1.06
CA THR A 39 2.83 -14.50 0.73
C THR A 39 3.08 -15.02 -0.69
N LEU A 40 4.20 -14.64 -1.31
CA LEU A 40 4.67 -15.23 -2.57
C LEU A 40 4.78 -16.76 -2.46
N SER A 41 5.18 -17.28 -1.29
CA SER A 41 5.28 -18.72 -1.06
C SER A 41 3.92 -19.42 -1.15
N GLU A 42 2.86 -18.81 -0.60
CA GLU A 42 1.49 -19.34 -0.67
C GLU A 42 0.94 -19.22 -2.09
N VAL A 43 1.17 -18.08 -2.75
CA VAL A 43 0.73 -17.86 -4.13
C VAL A 43 1.40 -18.86 -5.08
N PHE A 44 2.72 -19.06 -4.99
CA PHE A 44 3.45 -19.98 -5.87
C PHE A 44 3.10 -21.46 -5.66
N GLU A 45 2.50 -21.81 -4.52
CA GLU A 45 2.03 -23.17 -4.19
C GLU A 45 0.57 -23.44 -4.58
N THR A 46 -0.08 -22.46 -5.22
CA THR A 46 -1.50 -22.54 -5.59
C THR A 46 -1.77 -23.70 -6.56
N THR A 47 -2.91 -24.36 -6.35
CA THR A 47 -3.48 -25.39 -7.21
C THR A 47 -4.97 -25.14 -7.42
N TYR A 48 -5.62 -25.89 -8.31
CA TYR A 48 -7.09 -25.85 -8.43
C TYR A 48 -7.83 -26.56 -7.29
N ASP A 49 -7.12 -27.41 -6.53
CA ASP A 49 -7.70 -28.09 -5.36
C ASP A 49 -7.90 -27.09 -4.21
N GLY A 50 -9.06 -27.13 -3.55
CA GLY A 50 -9.39 -26.20 -2.46
C GLY A 50 -9.65 -24.76 -2.91
N PHE A 51 -10.11 -24.60 -4.16
CA PHE A 51 -10.32 -23.35 -4.89
C PHE A 51 -10.67 -22.12 -4.05
N ASP A 52 -9.75 -21.16 -4.10
CA ASP A 52 -9.84 -19.82 -3.53
C ASP A 52 -9.65 -18.82 -4.67
N VAL A 53 -10.75 -18.20 -5.11
CA VAL A 53 -10.78 -17.28 -6.25
C VAL A 53 -9.79 -16.13 -6.04
N ASP A 54 -9.70 -15.62 -4.82
CA ASP A 54 -8.90 -14.44 -4.53
C ASP A 54 -7.43 -14.80 -4.62
N ARG A 55 -7.04 -15.93 -4.03
CA ARG A 55 -5.66 -16.40 -4.09
C ARG A 55 -5.21 -16.78 -5.50
N ILE A 56 -6.08 -17.44 -6.26
CA ILE A 56 -5.75 -17.93 -7.61
C ILE A 56 -5.66 -16.79 -8.62
N TYR A 57 -6.69 -15.95 -8.71
CA TYR A 57 -6.80 -14.95 -9.78
C TYR A 57 -6.19 -13.61 -9.37
N ARG A 58 -6.62 -13.07 -8.22
CA ARG A 58 -6.23 -11.72 -7.80
C ARG A 58 -4.79 -11.67 -7.29
N TRP A 59 -4.42 -12.60 -6.42
CA TRP A 59 -3.05 -12.69 -5.92
C TRP A 59 -2.08 -13.31 -6.93
N GLY A 60 -2.55 -14.20 -7.81
CA GLY A 60 -1.82 -14.62 -9.00
C GLY A 60 -1.48 -13.42 -9.91
N TYR A 61 -2.46 -12.56 -10.21
CA TYR A 61 -2.26 -11.31 -10.94
C TYR A 61 -1.22 -10.41 -10.27
N LEU A 62 -1.36 -10.15 -8.96
CA LEU A 62 -0.46 -9.28 -8.22
C LEU A 62 0.98 -9.80 -8.25
N ALA A 63 1.19 -11.10 -8.04
CA ALA A 63 2.51 -11.71 -8.10
C ALA A 63 3.12 -11.62 -9.52
N VAL A 64 2.35 -11.89 -10.57
CA VAL A 64 2.83 -11.77 -11.96
C VAL A 64 3.18 -10.33 -12.31
N ARG A 65 2.30 -9.38 -11.98
CA ARG A 65 2.54 -7.95 -12.22
C ARG A 65 3.78 -7.47 -11.48
N PHE A 66 3.92 -7.81 -10.19
CA PHE A 66 5.11 -7.49 -9.39
C PHE A 66 6.38 -7.98 -10.08
N MET A 67 6.40 -9.25 -10.49
CA MET A 67 7.56 -9.85 -11.15
C MET A 67 7.87 -9.16 -12.49
N PHE A 68 6.86 -8.72 -13.26
CA PHE A 68 7.12 -7.95 -14.48
C PHE A 68 7.60 -6.51 -14.23
N GLU A 69 7.10 -5.85 -13.20
CA GLU A 69 7.47 -4.47 -12.89
C GLU A 69 8.85 -4.37 -12.21
N ARG A 70 9.19 -5.34 -11.35
CA ARG A 70 10.40 -5.30 -10.52
C ARG A 70 11.50 -6.29 -10.93
N HIS A 71 11.13 -7.44 -11.51
CA HIS A 71 12.05 -8.57 -11.71
C HIS A 71 11.95 -9.21 -13.10
N LYS A 72 11.73 -8.39 -14.15
CA LYS A 72 11.47 -8.87 -15.52
C LYS A 72 12.57 -9.79 -16.07
N ASP A 73 13.83 -9.52 -15.74
CA ASP A 73 14.96 -10.34 -16.20
C ASP A 73 14.96 -11.73 -15.56
N ASP A 74 14.57 -11.84 -14.29
CA ASP A 74 14.42 -13.13 -13.61
C ASP A 74 13.26 -13.94 -14.21
N VAL A 75 12.15 -13.27 -14.55
CA VAL A 75 11.04 -13.90 -15.29
C VAL A 75 11.53 -14.47 -16.62
N ASN A 76 12.36 -13.73 -17.36
CA ASN A 76 12.91 -14.21 -18.62
C ASN A 76 13.76 -15.48 -18.43
N GLN A 77 14.55 -15.55 -17.36
CA GLN A 77 15.35 -16.74 -17.04
C GLN A 77 14.46 -17.94 -16.68
N MET A 78 13.46 -17.74 -15.82
CA MET A 78 12.47 -18.78 -15.49
C MET A 78 11.75 -19.31 -16.75
N LEU A 79 11.43 -18.44 -17.72
CA LEU A 79 10.83 -18.85 -18.98
C LEU A 79 11.77 -19.68 -19.88
N VAL A 80 13.08 -19.53 -19.75
CA VAL A 80 14.04 -20.42 -20.44
C VAL A 80 13.94 -21.84 -19.89
N GLU A 81 13.88 -22.00 -18.57
CA GLU A 81 13.77 -23.30 -17.91
C GLU A 81 12.49 -24.04 -18.29
N THR A 82 11.34 -23.35 -18.25
CA THR A 82 10.04 -23.95 -18.58
C THR A 82 9.95 -24.36 -20.05
N ARG A 83 10.54 -23.61 -20.99
CA ARG A 83 10.60 -23.99 -22.42
C ARG A 83 11.44 -25.23 -22.67
N GLN A 84 12.47 -25.47 -21.86
CA GLN A 84 13.30 -26.67 -21.91
C GLN A 84 12.69 -27.84 -21.14
N GLY A 85 11.58 -27.63 -20.42
CA GLY A 85 10.94 -28.63 -19.57
C GLY A 85 11.70 -28.89 -18.25
N ASN A 86 12.58 -27.97 -17.84
CA ASN A 86 13.34 -28.09 -16.60
C ASN A 86 12.51 -27.60 -15.39
N TRP A 87 11.47 -28.36 -15.08
CA TRP A 87 10.51 -27.99 -14.03
C TRP A 87 11.13 -27.98 -12.63
N SER A 88 12.11 -28.86 -12.35
CA SER A 88 12.83 -28.87 -11.08
C SER A 88 13.59 -27.56 -10.85
N ASN A 89 14.29 -27.05 -11.87
CA ASN A 89 14.99 -25.77 -11.74
C ASN A 89 14.02 -24.59 -11.70
N TYR A 90 12.95 -24.61 -12.51
CA TYR A 90 11.84 -23.65 -12.36
C TYR A 90 11.35 -23.58 -10.91
N LYS A 91 11.11 -24.73 -10.27
CA LYS A 91 10.61 -24.79 -8.90
C LYS A 91 11.63 -24.23 -7.90
N ALA A 92 12.91 -24.58 -8.06
CA ALA A 92 13.98 -24.03 -7.24
C ALA A 92 14.05 -22.50 -7.36
N THR A 93 13.96 -21.96 -8.58
CA THR A 93 13.97 -20.51 -8.85
C THR A 93 12.81 -19.79 -8.15
N ILE A 94 11.57 -20.23 -8.33
CA ILE A 94 10.42 -19.53 -7.71
C ILE A 94 10.43 -19.66 -6.18
N ASN A 95 10.93 -20.77 -5.63
CA ASN A 95 11.10 -20.94 -4.19
C ASN A 95 12.16 -19.96 -3.64
N GLN A 96 13.21 -19.68 -4.40
CA GLN A 96 14.19 -18.66 -4.03
C GLN A 96 13.56 -17.26 -4.04
N TRP A 97 12.78 -16.92 -5.07
CA TRP A 97 12.06 -15.65 -5.17
C TRP A 97 11.09 -15.43 -4.00
N ALA A 98 10.35 -16.48 -3.61
CA ALA A 98 9.42 -16.40 -2.49
C ALA A 98 10.08 -16.00 -1.17
N ASN A 99 11.40 -16.20 -1.03
CA ASN A 99 12.17 -15.74 0.13
C ASN A 99 12.81 -14.38 -0.12
N LEU A 100 13.46 -14.20 -1.28
CA LEU A 100 14.23 -12.99 -1.57
C LEU A 100 13.36 -11.75 -1.78
N TYR A 101 12.19 -11.92 -2.41
CA TYR A 101 11.37 -10.79 -2.87
C TYR A 101 10.13 -10.56 -2.01
N GLN A 102 9.92 -11.34 -0.95
CA GLN A 102 8.71 -11.24 -0.12
C GLN A 102 8.51 -9.83 0.47
N SER A 103 9.55 -9.28 1.11
CA SER A 103 9.43 -7.93 1.71
C SER A 103 9.27 -6.83 0.66
N GLU A 104 9.87 -6.99 -0.53
CA GLU A 104 9.66 -6.03 -1.62
C GLU A 104 8.24 -6.13 -2.18
N PHE A 105 7.70 -7.35 -2.31
CA PHE A 105 6.33 -7.58 -2.75
C PHE A 105 5.32 -6.90 -1.82
N GLU A 106 5.48 -7.04 -0.50
CA GLU A 106 4.63 -6.38 0.51
C GLU A 106 4.70 -4.85 0.40
N GLN A 107 5.90 -4.28 0.24
CA GLN A 107 6.06 -2.83 0.06
C GLN A 107 5.47 -2.33 -1.26
N TRP A 108 5.65 -3.08 -2.34
CA TRP A 108 5.09 -2.76 -3.63
C TRP A 108 3.57 -2.80 -3.60
N GLN A 109 2.96 -3.80 -2.95
CA GLN A 109 1.51 -3.88 -2.76
C GLN A 109 0.96 -2.68 -2.01
N GLN A 110 1.62 -2.31 -0.91
CA GLN A 110 1.27 -1.10 -0.17
C GLN A 110 1.33 0.10 -1.09
N SER A 111 2.38 0.27 -1.90
CA SER A 111 2.48 1.40 -2.84
C SER A 111 1.40 1.44 -3.93
N LEU A 112 0.72 0.33 -4.22
CA LEU A 112 -0.37 0.30 -5.20
C LEU A 112 -1.70 0.80 -4.63
N VAL A 113 -1.88 0.69 -3.31
CA VAL A 113 -3.14 1.04 -2.64
C VAL A 113 -3.01 2.19 -1.67
N SER A 114 -1.80 2.49 -1.21
CA SER A 114 -1.49 3.70 -0.46
C SER A 114 -1.72 4.86 -1.42
N GLY A 115 -2.73 5.65 -1.14
CA GLY A 115 -2.92 6.89 -1.85
C GLY A 115 -1.71 7.83 -1.76
N GLY A 116 -1.77 8.97 -2.44
CA GLY A 116 -0.89 10.07 -2.13
C GLY A 116 -1.07 10.46 -0.67
N ALA A 117 0.03 10.56 0.08
CA ALA A 117 -0.04 11.03 1.47
C ALA A 117 -0.90 12.31 1.56
N PRO A 118 -1.71 12.46 2.62
CA PRO A 118 -2.60 13.61 2.72
C PRO A 118 -1.78 14.90 2.73
N ASN A 119 -2.40 16.00 2.33
CA ASN A 119 -1.82 17.33 2.45
C ASN A 119 -2.42 18.01 3.68
N ALA A 120 -1.61 18.20 4.72
CA ALA A 120 -1.99 18.93 5.93
C ALA A 120 -1.99 20.44 5.67
N VAL A 121 -3.05 21.14 6.09
CA VAL A 121 -3.15 22.60 5.97
C VAL A 121 -3.69 23.19 7.27
N ILE A 122 -2.89 24.05 7.90
CA ILE A 122 -3.30 24.84 9.05
C ILE A 122 -3.97 26.13 8.57
N THR A 123 -5.20 26.37 9.01
CA THR A 123 -5.87 27.67 8.86
C THR A 123 -6.11 28.28 10.24
N ALA A 124 -5.41 29.38 10.54
CA ALA A 124 -5.55 30.13 11.79
C ALA A 124 -4.99 31.55 11.64
N ASN A 125 -5.34 32.43 12.58
CA ASN A 125 -4.60 33.69 12.75
C ASN A 125 -3.20 33.38 13.30
N ASN A 126 -2.18 34.05 12.78
CA ASN A 126 -0.78 33.86 13.19
C ASN A 126 -0.34 34.81 14.32
N GLU A 127 -1.27 35.60 14.86
CA GLU A 127 -1.06 36.52 15.98
C GLU A 127 -2.33 36.62 16.82
N GLY A 128 -2.17 37.02 18.09
CA GLY A 128 -3.24 37.21 19.05
C GLY A 128 -2.72 37.80 20.36
N LYS A 129 -3.62 38.18 21.25
CA LYS A 129 -3.27 38.66 22.60
C LYS A 129 -3.22 37.51 23.60
N VAL A 130 -2.47 37.70 24.68
CA VAL A 130 -2.48 36.77 25.82
C VAL A 130 -3.91 36.57 26.33
N GLY A 131 -4.33 35.32 26.46
CA GLY A 131 -5.68 34.92 26.88
C GLY A 131 -6.76 35.08 25.80
N GLU A 132 -6.43 35.51 24.59
CA GLU A 132 -7.35 35.53 23.46
C GLU A 132 -7.56 34.13 22.89
N SER A 133 -8.81 33.81 22.55
CA SER A 133 -9.15 32.53 21.94
C SER A 133 -8.84 32.55 20.45
N ILE A 134 -7.87 31.75 20.01
CA ILE A 134 -7.53 31.56 18.60
C ILE A 134 -8.24 30.30 18.10
N THR A 135 -8.90 30.41 16.95
CA THR A 135 -9.53 29.26 16.28
C THR A 135 -8.56 28.71 15.24
N PHE A 136 -8.38 27.39 15.28
CA PHE A 136 -7.61 26.64 14.29
C PHE A 136 -8.57 25.78 13.47
N SER A 137 -8.24 25.52 12.21
CA SER A 137 -9.02 24.64 11.34
C SER A 137 -8.13 23.78 10.48
N SER A 138 -8.46 22.50 10.40
CA SER A 138 -7.85 21.51 9.51
C SER A 138 -8.66 21.30 8.23
N GLU A 139 -9.75 22.05 8.02
CA GLU A 139 -10.74 21.81 6.95
C GLU A 139 -10.19 21.96 5.53
N ASN A 140 -9.09 22.70 5.36
CA ASN A 140 -8.40 22.83 4.08
C ASN A 140 -7.38 21.72 3.82
N SER A 141 -7.21 20.79 4.76
CA SER A 141 -6.41 19.59 4.53
C SER A 141 -7.12 18.67 3.55
N THR A 142 -6.38 18.05 2.65
CA THR A 142 -6.95 17.25 1.55
C THR A 142 -6.26 15.91 1.47
N ASP A 143 -6.99 14.94 0.98
CA ASP A 143 -6.48 13.66 0.51
C ASP A 143 -7.09 13.45 -0.88
N THR A 144 -6.24 13.19 -1.88
CA THR A 144 -6.66 13.18 -3.29
C THR A 144 -7.29 11.85 -3.71
N ASP A 145 -7.05 10.79 -2.96
CA ASP A 145 -7.45 9.42 -3.26
C ASP A 145 -8.04 8.69 -2.05
N GLY A 146 -8.14 9.37 -0.91
CA GLY A 146 -8.88 8.91 0.25
C GLY A 146 -9.63 10.03 0.97
N GLN A 147 -9.73 9.85 2.28
CA GLN A 147 -10.32 10.77 3.23
C GLN A 147 -9.46 10.82 4.50
N ILE A 148 -9.33 12.01 5.07
CA ILE A 148 -8.70 12.19 6.38
C ILE A 148 -9.61 11.60 7.46
N VAL A 149 -9.09 10.62 8.21
CA VAL A 149 -9.83 9.92 9.28
C VAL A 149 -9.47 10.41 10.67
N SER A 150 -8.31 11.07 10.85
CA SER A 150 -7.96 11.68 12.12
C SER A 150 -7.02 12.88 11.97
N VAL A 151 -7.03 13.74 12.99
CA VAL A 151 -6.17 14.92 13.10
C VAL A 151 -5.59 15.02 14.52
N LEU A 152 -4.37 15.54 14.62
CA LEU A 152 -3.72 15.86 15.88
C LEU A 152 -3.04 17.22 15.78
N TRP A 153 -3.50 18.14 16.60
CA TRP A 153 -2.90 19.45 16.82
C TRP A 153 -1.92 19.39 17.97
N ASP A 154 -0.75 20.00 17.80
CA ASP A 154 0.15 20.41 18.88
C ASP A 154 0.24 21.93 18.85
N PHE A 155 -0.12 22.59 19.95
CA PHE A 155 -0.15 24.05 20.03
C PHE A 155 1.22 24.66 20.41
N GLY A 156 2.26 23.84 20.63
CA GLY A 156 3.61 24.30 20.92
C GLY A 156 3.85 24.79 22.36
N ASP A 157 2.83 24.70 23.22
CA ASP A 157 2.89 25.00 24.66
C ASP A 157 2.73 23.75 25.55
N GLY A 158 2.76 22.56 24.93
CA GLY A 158 2.56 21.28 25.59
C GLY A 158 1.11 20.81 25.64
N THR A 159 0.18 21.57 25.06
CA THR A 159 -1.23 21.16 24.89
C THR A 159 -1.53 20.70 23.46
N ALA A 160 -2.56 19.87 23.31
CA ALA A 160 -2.91 19.21 22.04
C ALA A 160 -4.43 19.07 21.89
N SER A 161 -4.90 18.82 20.66
CA SER A 161 -6.30 18.57 20.37
C SER A 161 -6.49 17.61 19.19
N THR A 162 -7.57 16.84 19.19
CA THR A 162 -7.98 15.97 18.08
C THR A 162 -9.25 16.46 17.36
N GLN A 163 -9.71 17.67 17.69
CA GLN A 163 -10.85 18.29 17.00
C GLN A 163 -10.40 18.87 15.66
N THR A 164 -11.30 18.87 14.66
CA THR A 164 -11.04 19.47 13.34
C THR A 164 -10.99 21.00 13.38
N GLN A 165 -11.75 21.61 14.29
CA GLN A 165 -11.77 23.06 14.52
C GLN A 165 -11.62 23.41 16.01
N PRO A 166 -10.43 23.20 16.63
CA PRO A 166 -10.25 23.52 18.04
C PRO A 166 -10.05 25.02 18.25
N THR A 167 -10.37 25.45 19.46
CA THR A 167 -9.96 26.76 19.98
C THR A 167 -8.88 26.59 21.03
N HIS A 168 -7.87 27.46 21.02
CA HIS A 168 -6.80 27.46 22.03
C HIS A 168 -6.48 28.87 22.53
N GLN A 169 -5.95 28.97 23.75
CA GLN A 169 -5.58 30.22 24.41
C GLN A 169 -4.17 30.12 25.00
N TYR A 170 -3.31 31.08 24.68
CA TYR A 170 -1.97 31.16 25.25
C TYR A 170 -1.95 32.03 26.50
N GLY A 171 -1.46 31.46 27.61
CA GLY A 171 -1.43 32.12 28.92
C GLY A 171 -0.26 33.10 29.12
N SER A 172 0.73 33.08 28.22
CA SER A 172 1.91 33.93 28.26
C SER A 172 2.19 34.51 26.87
N GLU A 173 2.86 35.66 26.83
CA GLU A 173 3.41 36.16 25.57
C GLU A 173 4.55 35.26 25.09
N GLY A 174 4.64 35.04 23.78
CA GLY A 174 5.66 34.17 23.21
C GLY A 174 5.39 33.81 21.75
N GLN A 175 6.37 33.15 21.13
CA GLN A 175 6.19 32.47 19.84
C GLN A 175 5.94 30.99 20.11
N TYR A 176 4.86 30.46 19.53
CA TYR A 176 4.46 29.07 19.65
C TYR A 176 4.44 28.44 18.27
N THR A 177 5.17 27.33 18.10
CA THR A 177 5.16 26.55 16.86
C THR A 177 3.98 25.58 16.91
N VAL A 178 2.92 25.90 16.18
CA VAL A 178 1.76 25.02 16.04
C VAL A 178 2.04 24.03 14.92
N SER A 179 1.69 22.76 15.13
CA SER A 179 1.72 21.74 14.09
C SER A 179 0.39 21.00 14.01
N LEU A 180 0.07 20.55 12.80
CA LEU A 180 -1.09 19.71 12.52
C LEU A 180 -0.63 18.45 11.84
N THR A 181 -0.85 17.29 12.46
CA THR A 181 -0.68 15.99 11.81
C THR A 181 -2.05 15.46 11.39
N VAL A 182 -2.22 15.15 10.11
CA VAL A 182 -3.44 14.49 9.59
C VAL A 182 -3.09 13.04 9.22
N THR A 183 -4.04 12.13 9.40
CA THR A 183 -3.94 10.71 8.99
C THR A 183 -5.10 10.35 8.09
N ASP A 184 -4.82 9.69 6.97
CA ASP A 184 -5.85 9.21 6.03
C ASP A 184 -6.39 7.81 6.37
N ASN A 185 -7.37 7.35 5.60
CA ASN A 185 -7.94 6.00 5.75
C ASN A 185 -6.98 4.85 5.40
N ASP A 186 -5.82 5.15 4.80
CA ASP A 186 -4.77 4.19 4.47
C ASP A 186 -3.65 4.18 5.54
N GLY A 187 -3.76 5.06 6.56
CA GLY A 187 -2.83 5.19 7.67
C GLY A 187 -1.60 6.04 7.35
N LEU A 188 -1.53 6.70 6.20
CA LEU A 188 -0.47 7.65 5.89
C LEU A 188 -0.68 8.95 6.65
N THR A 189 0.42 9.63 6.97
CA THR A 189 0.38 10.89 7.71
C THR A 189 1.13 12.00 7.00
N ALA A 190 0.69 13.23 7.27
CA ALA A 190 1.42 14.44 6.90
C ALA A 190 1.30 15.48 8.00
N THR A 191 2.36 16.28 8.16
CA THR A 191 2.43 17.34 9.17
C THR A 191 2.69 18.68 8.50
N ALA A 192 1.88 19.69 8.86
CA ALA A 192 2.06 21.10 8.50
C ALA A 192 2.65 21.90 9.67
#